data_AF-A0A1G2U5R8-F1
#
_entry.id   AF-A0A1G2U5R8-F1
#
_cell.length_a   1.000
_cell.length_b   1.000
_cell.length_c   1.000
_cell.angle_alpha   90.00
_cell.angle_beta   90.00
_cell.angle_gamma   90.00
#
_symmetry.space_group_name_H-M   'P 1'
#
loop_
_entity.id
_entity.type
_entity.pdbx_description
1 polymer ?
#
loop_
_entity_poly.entity_id
_entity_poly.type
_entity_poly.pdbx_seq_one_letter_code
_entity_poly.pdbx_strand_id
1 'polypeptide(L)'
;MANRHLARSIVMQSLFEWDFAKKASKEARDILSRNAGEFAPGIADTSFMDELLSGVMNKRKDLDSVITKAAPDWPLEKISTIDRNILRIGLYELLFANHAEVPPKVAINEAIELAKTFGGDTSGKFVNGVLGAVYKEMGEPGKDEQSPKKKFSNNVPDSELPLEQLGGAIVYGRDNGILYVALVHDVFGHWTLSKGKLEDGEDVKDGTKREIKEEIGLDVEIEDDLGTNEYTAYHPEKGKIRKRVHYFLAKSEFTPITLEVSGGLTDARWFPAEELALLNFYDDILPLITKGLKILSTKK
;
A
#
# COMPACT_ATOMS: atom_id res chain seq x y z
N MET A 1 2.53 -25.46 -2.42
CA MET A 1 2.66 -24.45 -3.52
C MET A 1 1.80 -24.81 -4.73
N ALA A 2 1.99 -25.97 -5.39
CA ALA A 2 1.18 -26.36 -6.57
C ALA A 2 -0.35 -26.31 -6.35
N ASN A 3 -0.81 -26.71 -5.16
CA ASN A 3 -2.25 -26.69 -4.83
C ASN A 3 -2.82 -25.26 -4.74
N ARG A 4 -2.06 -24.28 -4.22
CA ARG A 4 -2.53 -22.88 -4.11
C ARG A 4 -2.55 -22.16 -5.46
N HIS A 5 -1.60 -22.44 -6.35
CA HIS A 5 -1.61 -21.90 -7.71
C HIS A 5 -2.83 -22.39 -8.50
N LEU A 6 -3.13 -23.70 -8.42
CA LEU A 6 -4.32 -24.27 -9.02
C LEU A 6 -5.61 -23.68 -8.42
N ALA A 7 -5.67 -23.53 -7.09
CA ALA A 7 -6.79 -22.90 -6.41
C ALA A 7 -7.03 -21.46 -6.90
N ARG A 8 -5.97 -20.64 -7.03
CA ARG A 8 -6.08 -19.28 -7.61
C ARG A 8 -6.57 -19.30 -9.05
N SER A 9 -6.12 -20.26 -9.84
CA SER A 9 -6.57 -20.43 -11.22
C SER A 9 -8.07 -20.73 -11.31
N ILE A 10 -8.60 -21.54 -10.39
CA ILE A 10 -10.03 -21.86 -10.31
C ILE A 10 -10.84 -20.66 -9.83
N VAL A 11 -10.35 -19.93 -8.83
CA VAL A 11 -10.99 -18.69 -8.36
C VAL A 11 -11.02 -17.63 -9.46
N MET A 12 -9.93 -17.47 -10.21
CA MET A 12 -9.85 -16.54 -11.34
C MET A 12 -10.87 -16.90 -12.44
N GLN A 13 -10.95 -18.17 -12.85
CA GLN A 13 -11.96 -18.62 -13.82
C GLN A 13 -13.39 -18.37 -13.34
N SER A 14 -13.64 -18.60 -12.04
CA SER A 14 -14.95 -18.39 -11.42
C SER A 14 -15.33 -16.90 -11.36
N LEU A 15 -14.38 -16.04 -11.00
CA LEU A 15 -14.55 -14.59 -11.04
C LEU A 15 -14.74 -14.07 -12.45
N PHE A 16 -14.01 -14.60 -13.43
CA PHE A 16 -14.16 -14.26 -14.85
C PHE A 16 -15.57 -14.58 -15.33
N GLU A 17 -16.06 -15.80 -15.10
CA GLU A 17 -17.41 -16.20 -15.51
C GLU A 17 -18.47 -15.31 -14.85
N TRP A 18 -18.34 -15.09 -13.54
CA TRP A 18 -19.26 -14.25 -12.79
C TRP A 18 -19.30 -12.80 -13.32
N ASP A 19 -18.14 -12.18 -13.54
CA ASP A 19 -18.00 -10.80 -14.01
C ASP A 19 -18.45 -10.66 -15.48
N PHE A 20 -18.02 -11.59 -16.33
CA PHE A 20 -18.34 -11.60 -17.76
C PHE A 20 -19.85 -11.78 -18.00
N ALA A 21 -20.47 -12.73 -17.31
CA ALA A 21 -21.92 -13.00 -17.43
C ALA A 21 -22.78 -12.10 -16.53
N LYS A 22 -22.18 -11.14 -15.80
CA LYS A 22 -22.86 -10.19 -14.90
C LYS A 22 -23.83 -10.89 -13.92
N LYS A 23 -23.36 -11.99 -13.35
CA LYS A 23 -24.16 -12.85 -12.47
C LYS A 23 -24.45 -12.19 -11.13
N ALA A 24 -25.52 -12.63 -10.46
CA ALA A 24 -25.80 -12.19 -9.10
C ALA A 24 -24.73 -12.71 -8.14
N SER A 25 -24.37 -11.94 -7.11
CA SER A 25 -23.33 -12.34 -6.15
C SER A 25 -23.59 -13.69 -5.48
N LYS A 26 -24.86 -14.07 -5.30
CA LYS A 26 -25.26 -15.37 -4.75
C LYS A 26 -24.85 -16.57 -5.62
N GLU A 27 -24.66 -16.36 -6.92
CA GLU A 27 -24.28 -17.44 -7.86
C GLU A 27 -22.77 -17.74 -7.82
N ALA A 28 -21.94 -16.87 -7.24
CA ALA A 28 -20.49 -17.01 -7.33
C ALA A 28 -19.94 -18.28 -6.65
N ARG A 29 -20.53 -18.70 -5.52
CA ARG A 29 -20.14 -19.95 -4.83
C ARG A 29 -20.54 -21.20 -5.62
N ASP A 30 -21.70 -21.16 -6.29
CA ASP A 30 -22.15 -22.27 -7.12
C ASP A 30 -21.24 -22.41 -8.35
N ILE A 31 -20.83 -21.28 -8.95
CA ILE A 31 -19.84 -21.23 -10.03
C ILE A 31 -18.51 -21.82 -9.55
N LEU A 32 -18.01 -21.40 -8.39
CA LEU A 32 -16.77 -21.93 -7.82
C LEU A 32 -16.84 -23.44 -7.60
N SER A 33 -17.93 -23.92 -6.99
CA SER A 33 -18.13 -25.34 -6.70
C SER A 33 -18.12 -26.18 -7.96
N ARG A 34 -18.79 -25.69 -9.02
CA ARG A 34 -18.81 -26.36 -10.32
C ARG A 34 -17.42 -26.37 -10.97
N ASN A 35 -16.74 -25.23 -11.00
CA ASN A 35 -15.42 -25.11 -11.62
C ASN A 35 -14.35 -25.92 -10.84
N ALA A 36 -14.44 -25.97 -9.51
CA ALA A 36 -13.56 -26.80 -8.69
C ALA A 36 -13.78 -28.29 -8.96
N GLY A 37 -15.03 -28.74 -9.10
CA GLY A 37 -15.35 -30.12 -9.46
C GLY A 37 -14.84 -30.53 -10.84
N GLU A 38 -14.81 -29.60 -11.79
CA GLU A 38 -14.34 -29.84 -13.17
C GLU A 38 -12.81 -29.82 -13.28
N PHE A 39 -12.15 -28.80 -12.72
CA PHE A 39 -10.73 -28.54 -12.95
C PHE A 39 -9.80 -29.02 -11.83
N ALA A 40 -10.36 -29.43 -10.69
CA ALA A 40 -9.63 -29.95 -9.54
C ALA A 40 -10.28 -31.21 -8.94
N PRO A 41 -10.55 -32.25 -9.75
CA PRO A 41 -11.14 -33.48 -9.23
C PRO A 41 -10.20 -34.10 -8.18
N GLY A 42 -10.69 -34.22 -6.95
CA GLY A 42 -9.94 -34.80 -5.83
C GLY A 42 -9.29 -33.80 -4.86
N ILE A 43 -9.44 -32.49 -5.06
CA ILE A 43 -9.14 -31.52 -3.99
C ILE A 43 -10.24 -31.58 -2.93
N ALA A 44 -9.91 -32.08 -1.74
CA ALA A 44 -10.84 -32.19 -0.63
C ALA A 44 -11.02 -30.87 0.16
N ASP A 45 -10.01 -29.99 0.12
CA ASP A 45 -10.01 -28.72 0.84
C ASP A 45 -10.19 -27.55 -0.14
N THR A 46 -11.39 -26.97 -0.13
CA THR A 46 -11.74 -25.78 -0.91
C THR A 46 -11.69 -24.50 -0.08
N SER A 47 -11.34 -24.55 1.21
CA SER A 47 -11.45 -23.42 2.12
C SER A 47 -10.67 -22.20 1.63
N PHE A 48 -9.46 -22.41 1.11
CA PHE A 48 -8.67 -21.33 0.51
C PHE A 48 -9.35 -20.69 -0.72
N MET A 49 -10.02 -21.48 -1.56
CA MET A 49 -10.74 -20.95 -2.72
C MET A 49 -11.96 -20.13 -2.28
N ASP A 50 -12.71 -20.65 -1.30
CA ASP A 50 -13.90 -20.00 -0.75
C ASP A 50 -13.55 -18.67 -0.05
N GLU A 51 -12.47 -18.65 0.73
CA GLU A 51 -11.94 -17.46 1.39
C GLU A 51 -11.48 -16.43 0.37
N LEU A 52 -10.67 -16.84 -0.62
CA LEU A 52 -10.15 -15.93 -1.65
C LEU A 52 -11.28 -15.34 -2.49
N LEU A 53 -12.24 -16.17 -2.94
CA LEU A 53 -13.39 -15.69 -3.70
C LEU A 53 -14.22 -14.71 -2.88
N SER A 54 -14.59 -15.09 -1.65
CA SER A 54 -15.42 -14.26 -0.78
C SER A 54 -14.72 -12.94 -0.46
N GLY A 55 -13.42 -12.99 -0.19
CA GLY A 55 -12.58 -11.82 0.08
C GLY A 55 -12.55 -10.83 -1.09
N VAL A 56 -12.25 -11.33 -2.29
CA VAL A 56 -12.25 -10.50 -3.52
C VAL A 56 -13.63 -9.90 -3.77
N MET A 57 -14.72 -10.67 -3.62
CA MET A 57 -16.07 -10.18 -3.83
C MET A 57 -16.47 -9.09 -2.83
N ASN A 58 -16.14 -9.29 -1.54
CA ASN A 58 -16.46 -8.34 -0.48
C ASN A 58 -15.68 -7.03 -0.64
N LYS A 59 -14.45 -7.10 -1.16
CA LYS A 59 -13.57 -5.94 -1.37
C LYS A 59 -13.60 -5.38 -2.79
N ARG A 60 -14.49 -5.87 -3.68
CA ARG A 60 -14.48 -5.54 -5.11
C ARG A 60 -14.41 -4.04 -5.39
N LYS A 61 -15.21 -3.23 -4.68
CA LYS A 61 -15.25 -1.77 -4.87
C LYS A 61 -13.92 -1.10 -4.49
N ASP A 62 -13.33 -1.53 -3.38
CA ASP A 62 -12.04 -1.03 -2.90
C ASP A 62 -10.93 -1.41 -3.89
N LEU A 63 -10.92 -2.67 -4.33
CA LEU A 63 -9.97 -3.20 -5.33
C LEU A 63 -10.09 -2.44 -6.66
N ASP A 64 -11.30 -2.22 -7.16
CA ASP A 64 -11.56 -1.48 -8.40
C ASP A 64 -11.07 -0.02 -8.31
N SER A 65 -11.21 0.61 -7.13
CA SER A 65 -10.68 1.95 -6.87
C SER A 65 -9.15 1.96 -6.90
N VAL A 66 -8.50 0.99 -6.26
CA VAL A 66 -7.03 0.86 -6.26
C VAL A 66 -6.51 0.62 -7.68
N ILE A 67 -7.17 -0.25 -8.47
CA ILE A 67 -6.80 -0.48 -9.87
C ILE A 67 -6.86 0.83 -10.67
N THR A 68 -7.94 1.59 -10.52
CA THR A 68 -8.15 2.84 -11.26
C THR A 68 -7.08 3.89 -10.93
N LYS A 69 -6.64 3.95 -9.66
CA LYS A 69 -5.57 4.84 -9.21
C LYS A 69 -4.19 4.39 -9.69
N ALA A 70 -3.91 3.09 -9.63
CA ALA A 70 -2.63 2.52 -10.04
C ALA A 70 -2.44 2.46 -11.57
N ALA A 71 -3.53 2.56 -12.34
CA ALA A 71 -3.52 2.56 -13.80
C ALA A 71 -4.42 3.68 -14.37
N PRO A 72 -4.09 4.97 -14.15
CA PRO A 72 -4.96 6.08 -14.52
C PRO A 72 -5.18 6.20 -16.04
N ASP A 73 -4.21 5.79 -16.85
CA ASP A 73 -4.32 5.76 -18.31
C ASP A 73 -5.22 4.62 -18.83
N TRP A 74 -5.61 3.70 -17.95
CA TRP A 74 -6.39 2.50 -18.28
C TRP A 74 -7.66 2.44 -17.43
N PRO A 75 -8.75 3.10 -17.88
CA PRO A 75 -10.06 2.96 -17.25
C PRO A 75 -10.43 1.49 -17.05
N LEU A 76 -11.08 1.18 -15.93
CA LEU A 76 -11.40 -0.18 -15.52
C LEU A 76 -12.21 -0.96 -16.57
N GLU A 77 -13.03 -0.25 -17.36
CA GLU A 77 -13.84 -0.80 -18.45
C GLU A 77 -13.01 -1.19 -19.67
N LYS A 78 -11.83 -0.58 -19.85
CA LYS A 78 -10.89 -0.89 -20.93
C LYS A 78 -9.93 -2.02 -20.57
N ILE A 79 -9.82 -2.36 -19.28
CA ILE A 79 -9.05 -3.51 -18.82
C ILE A 79 -9.84 -4.78 -19.16
N SER A 80 -9.17 -5.77 -19.75
CA SER A 80 -9.79 -7.05 -20.09
C SER A 80 -10.40 -7.69 -18.83
N THR A 81 -11.52 -8.40 -18.96
CA THR A 81 -12.17 -9.05 -17.81
C THR A 81 -11.23 -10.03 -17.11
N ILE A 82 -10.32 -10.67 -17.83
CA ILE A 82 -9.30 -11.56 -17.27
C ILE A 82 -8.31 -10.75 -16.43
N ASP A 83 -7.65 -9.76 -17.03
CA ASP A 83 -6.64 -8.95 -16.32
C ASP A 83 -7.24 -8.23 -15.10
N ARG A 84 -8.46 -7.71 -15.23
CA ARG A 84 -9.17 -7.06 -14.13
C ARG A 84 -9.39 -8.01 -12.95
N ASN A 85 -9.82 -9.25 -13.21
CA ASN A 85 -10.03 -10.22 -12.13
C ASN A 85 -8.71 -10.75 -11.54
N ILE A 86 -7.66 -10.86 -12.35
CA ILE A 86 -6.30 -11.18 -11.86
C ILE A 86 -5.76 -10.07 -10.96
N LEU A 87 -5.93 -8.80 -11.36
CA LEU A 87 -5.57 -7.65 -10.53
C LEU A 87 -6.34 -7.65 -9.21
N ARG A 88 -7.65 -7.94 -9.23
CA ARG A 88 -8.46 -8.05 -8.00
C ARG A 88 -7.93 -9.13 -7.06
N ILE A 89 -7.58 -10.31 -7.58
CA ILE A 89 -6.98 -11.39 -6.77
C ILE A 89 -5.65 -10.93 -6.18
N GLY A 90 -4.73 -10.46 -7.03
CA GLY A 90 -3.39 -10.06 -6.61
C GLY A 90 -3.41 -8.93 -5.58
N LEU A 91 -4.26 -7.92 -5.79
CA LEU A 91 -4.45 -6.82 -4.85
C LEU A 91 -5.12 -7.27 -3.56
N TYR A 92 -6.08 -8.20 -3.61
CA TYR A 92 -6.70 -8.72 -2.40
C TYR A 92 -5.66 -9.42 -1.51
N GLU A 93 -4.85 -10.29 -2.11
CA GLU A 93 -3.79 -10.97 -1.36
C GLU A 93 -2.70 -10.01 -0.89
N LEU A 94 -2.40 -8.97 -1.69
CA LEU A 94 -1.40 -7.98 -1.32
C LEU A 94 -1.85 -7.09 -0.15
N LEU A 95 -3.12 -6.68 -0.13
CA LEU A 95 -3.62 -5.65 0.79
C LEU A 95 -4.37 -6.19 2.00
N PHE A 96 -5.00 -7.37 1.89
CA PHE A 96 -5.96 -7.85 2.90
C PHE A 96 -5.69 -9.26 3.40
N ALA A 97 -4.83 -10.06 2.73
CA ALA A 97 -4.50 -11.39 3.22
C ALA A 97 -3.43 -11.35 4.33
N ASN A 98 -3.37 -12.43 5.10
CA ASN A 98 -2.32 -12.63 6.09
C ASN A 98 -0.96 -12.83 5.39
N HIS A 99 -0.07 -11.85 5.50
CA HIS A 99 1.25 -11.88 4.83
C HIS A 99 2.17 -13.00 5.34
N ALA A 100 1.93 -13.53 6.54
CA ALA A 100 2.64 -14.72 7.02
C ALA A 100 2.27 -15.98 6.21
N GLU A 101 1.06 -16.02 5.61
CA GLU A 101 0.59 -17.14 4.82
C GLU A 101 0.84 -16.96 3.32
N VAL A 102 0.72 -15.72 2.83
CA VAL A 102 0.99 -15.34 1.44
C VAL A 102 1.86 -14.09 1.44
N PRO A 103 3.19 -14.23 1.30
CA PRO A 103 4.07 -13.08 1.25
C PRO A 103 3.75 -12.17 0.05
N PRO A 104 3.89 -10.84 0.18
CA PRO A 104 3.58 -9.88 -0.87
C PRO A 104 4.18 -10.21 -2.25
N LYS A 105 5.47 -10.57 -2.29
CA LYS A 105 6.14 -10.97 -3.54
C LYS A 105 5.56 -12.24 -4.15
N VAL A 106 5.08 -13.17 -3.33
CA VAL A 106 4.42 -14.39 -3.80
C VAL A 106 3.08 -14.04 -4.42
N ALA A 107 2.25 -13.21 -3.77
CA ALA A 107 0.98 -12.74 -4.35
C ALA A 107 1.18 -12.08 -5.72
N ILE A 108 2.18 -11.19 -5.84
CA ILE A 108 2.50 -10.52 -7.10
C ILE A 108 2.94 -11.53 -8.17
N ASN A 109 3.87 -12.43 -7.84
CA ASN A 109 4.34 -13.44 -8.79
C ASN A 109 3.22 -14.36 -9.26
N GLU A 110 2.35 -14.81 -8.35
CA GLU A 110 1.21 -15.67 -8.69
C GLU A 110 0.23 -14.96 -9.63
N ALA A 111 -0.08 -13.69 -9.38
CA ALA A 111 -0.92 -12.90 -10.27
C ALA A 111 -0.29 -12.73 -11.66
N ILE A 112 1.03 -12.52 -11.75
CA ILE A 112 1.74 -12.43 -13.03
C ILE A 112 1.69 -13.76 -13.80
N GLU A 113 1.86 -14.90 -13.12
CA GLU A 113 1.77 -16.21 -13.76
C GLU A 113 0.34 -16.51 -14.24
N LEU A 114 -0.70 -16.12 -13.49
CA LEU A 114 -2.07 -16.17 -13.99
C LEU A 114 -2.24 -15.30 -15.24
N ALA A 115 -1.68 -14.09 -15.26
CA ALA A 115 -1.79 -13.17 -16.38
C ALA A 115 -1.11 -13.72 -17.64
N LYS A 116 0.02 -14.42 -17.50
CA LYS A 116 0.68 -15.12 -18.60
C LYS A 116 -0.10 -16.34 -19.09
N THR A 117 -0.82 -17.01 -18.19
CA THR A 117 -1.55 -18.24 -18.51
C THR A 117 -2.88 -17.96 -19.20
N PHE A 118 -3.60 -16.93 -18.77
CA PHE A 118 -4.97 -16.66 -19.21
C PHE A 118 -5.13 -15.35 -20.00
N GLY A 119 -4.20 -14.40 -19.84
CA GLY A 119 -4.25 -13.11 -20.52
C GLY A 119 -3.62 -13.15 -21.92
N GLY A 120 -3.42 -11.98 -22.51
CA GLY A 120 -2.71 -11.79 -23.78
C GLY A 120 -1.21 -11.56 -23.60
N ASP A 121 -0.50 -11.36 -24.71
CA ASP A 121 0.97 -11.20 -24.73
C ASP A 121 1.51 -10.09 -23.83
N THR A 122 0.71 -9.04 -23.59
CA THR A 122 1.06 -7.90 -22.74
C THR A 122 0.55 -7.99 -21.30
N SER A 123 -0.34 -8.94 -21.00
CA SER A 123 -1.02 -9.04 -19.70
C SER A 123 -0.06 -9.21 -18.53
N GLY A 124 0.93 -10.09 -18.66
CA GLY A 124 1.92 -10.31 -17.60
C GLY A 124 2.72 -9.05 -17.25
N LYS A 125 3.06 -8.22 -18.26
CA LYS A 125 3.76 -6.94 -18.03
C LYS A 125 2.83 -5.90 -17.42
N PHE A 126 1.60 -5.83 -17.90
CA PHE A 126 0.58 -4.91 -17.39
C PHE A 126 0.28 -5.19 -15.91
N VAL A 127 -0.06 -6.43 -15.56
CA VAL A 127 -0.35 -6.84 -14.17
C VAL A 127 0.83 -6.58 -13.24
N ASN A 128 2.06 -6.91 -13.68
CA ASN A 128 3.27 -6.60 -12.92
C ASN A 128 3.45 -5.09 -12.70
N GLY A 129 3.15 -4.27 -13.70
CA GLY A 129 3.22 -2.81 -13.60
C GLY A 129 2.27 -2.26 -12.54
N VAL A 130 1.01 -2.67 -12.58
CA VAL A 130 -0.04 -2.20 -11.65
C VAL A 130 0.23 -2.68 -10.23
N LEU A 131 0.43 -3.99 -10.02
CA LEU A 131 0.71 -4.53 -8.68
C LEU A 131 2.04 -4.03 -8.12
N GLY A 132 3.04 -3.83 -8.98
CA GLY A 132 4.32 -3.26 -8.61
C GLY A 132 4.24 -1.80 -8.19
N ALA A 133 3.35 -1.01 -8.79
CA ALA A 133 3.09 0.37 -8.35
C ALA A 133 2.51 0.38 -6.93
N VAL A 134 1.48 -0.45 -6.69
CA VAL A 134 0.85 -0.57 -5.36
C VAL A 134 1.84 -1.09 -4.32
N TYR A 135 2.60 -2.14 -4.62
CA TYR A 135 3.60 -2.70 -3.71
C TYR A 135 4.68 -1.70 -3.29
N LYS A 136 5.11 -0.84 -4.22
CA LYS A 136 6.12 0.20 -3.93
C LYS A 136 5.61 1.25 -2.98
N GLU A 137 4.37 1.68 -3.18
CA GLU A 137 3.80 2.77 -2.43
C GLU A 137 3.36 2.28 -1.02
N MET A 138 3.12 0.98 -0.84
CA MET A 138 3.04 0.31 0.47
C MET A 138 4.38 0.20 1.24
N GLY A 139 5.50 0.67 0.68
CA GLY A 139 6.82 0.56 1.32
C GLY A 139 7.53 -0.79 1.14
N GLU A 140 7.09 -1.62 0.17
CA GLU A 140 7.69 -2.91 -0.18
C GLU A 140 7.86 -3.90 1.00
N PRO A 141 6.79 -4.27 1.73
CA PRO A 141 6.86 -5.22 2.84
C PRO A 141 7.48 -6.57 2.41
N GLY A 142 8.37 -7.13 3.23
CA GLY A 142 9.08 -8.38 2.92
C GLY A 142 10.22 -8.26 1.89
N LYS A 143 10.78 -7.06 1.68
CA LYS A 143 11.89 -6.83 0.75
C LYS A 143 13.14 -7.68 1.08
N ASP A 144 13.42 -7.88 2.35
CA ASP A 144 14.55 -8.69 2.85
C ASP A 144 14.26 -10.20 2.89
N GLU A 145 12.99 -10.61 2.78
CA GLU A 145 12.61 -12.01 2.66
C GLU A 145 12.89 -12.49 1.23
N GLN A 146 13.91 -13.34 1.10
CA GLN A 146 14.38 -13.86 -0.17
C GLN A 146 13.36 -14.83 -0.77
N SER A 147 12.68 -14.41 -1.85
CA SER A 147 12.15 -15.38 -2.82
C SER A 147 13.32 -15.96 -3.63
N PRO A 148 13.35 -17.27 -3.95
CA PRO A 148 14.44 -17.87 -4.71
C PRO A 148 14.47 -17.25 -6.12
N LYS A 149 15.50 -16.44 -6.37
CA LYS A 149 15.67 -15.62 -7.58
C LYS A 149 15.71 -16.48 -8.86
N LYS A 150 14.91 -16.14 -9.86
CA LYS A 150 15.36 -16.19 -11.26
C LYS A 150 15.97 -14.84 -11.62
N LYS A 151 17.26 -14.91 -12.00
CA LYS A 151 18.15 -13.79 -12.33
C LYS A 151 17.57 -12.95 -13.46
N PHE A 152 17.29 -11.66 -13.21
CA PHE A 152 17.52 -10.55 -14.14
C PHE A 152 17.36 -9.21 -13.39
N SER A 153 18.49 -8.57 -13.10
CA SER A 153 18.73 -7.11 -13.19
C SER A 153 20.02 -6.77 -12.45
N ASN A 154 20.79 -5.87 -13.04
CA ASN A 154 22.11 -5.45 -12.59
C ASN A 154 22.10 -5.03 -11.11
N ASN A 155 22.89 -5.73 -10.29
CA ASN A 155 23.11 -5.37 -8.88
C ASN A 155 24.02 -4.14 -8.84
N VAL A 156 23.44 -2.94 -8.77
CA VAL A 156 24.12 -1.79 -8.16
C VAL A 156 24.03 -2.01 -6.63
N PRO A 157 25.15 -2.05 -5.89
CA PRO A 157 25.13 -2.14 -4.43
C PRO A 157 24.28 -1.03 -3.81
N ASP A 158 23.56 -1.30 -2.71
CA ASP A 158 22.68 -0.30 -2.08
C ASP A 158 23.43 0.98 -1.61
N SER A 159 24.74 0.90 -1.43
CA SER A 159 25.62 2.04 -1.14
C SER A 159 25.81 3.00 -2.32
N GLU A 160 25.57 2.56 -3.55
CA GLU A 160 25.74 3.33 -4.79
C GLU A 160 24.40 3.88 -5.32
N LEU A 161 23.27 3.55 -4.67
CA LEU A 161 21.98 4.09 -5.04
C LEU A 161 21.88 5.58 -4.68
N PRO A 162 21.26 6.42 -5.55
CA PRO A 162 20.99 7.81 -5.22
C PRO A 162 20.21 7.90 -3.91
N LEU A 163 20.73 8.69 -2.96
CA LEU A 163 20.09 8.96 -1.67
C LEU A 163 19.19 10.18 -1.79
N GLU A 164 17.92 10.03 -1.46
CA GLU A 164 16.96 11.10 -1.30
C GLU A 164 16.69 11.29 0.20
N GLN A 165 16.90 12.50 0.68
CA GLN A 165 16.66 12.88 2.06
C GLN A 165 15.25 13.43 2.19
N LEU A 166 14.54 13.01 3.23
CA LEU A 166 13.19 13.47 3.54
C LEU A 166 13.12 13.92 4.99
N GLY A 167 12.30 14.93 5.24
CA GLY A 167 11.92 15.39 6.57
C GLY A 167 10.47 15.05 6.84
N GLY A 168 10.17 14.54 8.03
CA GLY A 168 8.79 14.30 8.47
C GLY A 168 8.61 14.60 9.94
N ALA A 169 7.37 14.73 10.39
CA ALA A 169 7.11 14.94 11.80
C ALA A 169 5.79 14.36 12.29
N ILE A 170 5.77 14.04 13.58
CA ILE A 170 4.53 13.99 14.36
C ILE A 170 4.20 15.42 14.74
N VAL A 171 3.24 15.99 14.02
CA VAL A 171 2.74 17.34 14.30
C VAL A 171 1.62 17.23 15.33
N TYR A 172 1.78 17.89 16.47
CA TYR A 172 0.79 17.90 17.54
C TYR A 172 0.36 19.31 17.93
N GLY A 173 -0.87 19.43 18.40
CA GLY A 173 -1.45 20.66 18.94
C GLY A 173 -2.31 20.34 20.16
N ARG A 174 -2.63 21.36 20.97
CA ARG A 174 -3.60 21.21 22.06
C ARG A 174 -4.74 22.19 21.85
N ASP A 175 -5.98 21.70 21.94
CA ASP A 175 -7.18 22.53 21.99
C ASP A 175 -8.04 22.10 23.16
N ASN A 176 -8.46 23.06 23.99
CA ASN A 176 -9.25 22.83 25.21
C ASN A 176 -8.69 21.72 26.14
N GLY A 177 -7.36 21.59 26.20
CA GLY A 177 -6.66 20.58 27.01
C GLY A 177 -6.59 19.18 26.38
N ILE A 178 -7.19 18.97 25.21
CA ILE A 178 -7.12 17.73 24.44
C ILE A 178 -5.90 17.79 23.52
N LEU A 179 -5.13 16.70 23.49
CA LEU A 179 -4.00 16.54 22.59
C LEU A 179 -4.48 16.02 21.23
N TYR A 180 -4.15 16.76 20.18
CA TYR A 180 -4.42 16.38 18.80
C TYR A 180 -3.12 16.11 18.03
N VAL A 181 -3.18 15.17 17.10
CA VAL A 181 -2.10 14.86 16.15
C VAL A 181 -2.63 15.08 14.74
N ALA A 182 -1.89 15.84 13.93
CA ALA A 182 -2.20 16.05 12.52
C ALA A 182 -1.65 14.87 11.72
N LEU A 183 -2.50 14.30 10.87
CA LEU A 183 -2.16 13.17 10.00
C LEU A 183 -2.65 13.44 8.59
N VAL A 184 -1.96 12.84 7.63
CA VAL A 184 -2.34 12.81 6.22
C VAL A 184 -2.86 11.42 5.87
N HIS A 185 -3.82 11.35 4.96
CA HIS A 185 -4.42 10.11 4.46
C HIS A 185 -3.98 9.89 3.03
N ASP A 186 -3.38 8.74 2.76
CA ASP A 186 -2.93 8.42 1.41
C ASP A 186 -4.05 7.84 0.55
N VAL A 187 -3.75 7.68 -0.74
CA VAL A 187 -4.66 7.06 -1.70
C VAL A 187 -4.96 5.57 -1.41
N PHE A 188 -4.27 4.93 -0.47
CA PHE A 188 -4.46 3.53 -0.09
C PHE A 188 -5.31 3.30 1.14
N GLY A 189 -5.80 4.36 1.76
CA GLY A 189 -6.65 4.23 2.93
C GLY A 189 -5.88 4.15 4.25
N HIS A 190 -4.59 4.51 4.25
CA HIS A 190 -3.80 4.59 5.48
C HIS A 190 -3.63 6.04 5.92
N TRP A 191 -3.72 6.25 7.23
CA TRP A 191 -3.25 7.47 7.87
C TRP A 191 -1.74 7.36 8.10
N THR A 192 -1.03 8.46 7.92
CA THR A 192 0.42 8.52 8.08
C THR A 192 0.88 9.93 8.46
N LEU A 193 2.18 10.07 8.71
CA LEU A 193 2.81 11.33 9.08
C LEU A 193 3.13 12.14 7.82
N SER A 194 2.98 13.46 7.95
CA SER A 194 3.44 14.39 6.92
C SER A 194 4.95 14.23 6.71
N LYS A 195 5.36 14.06 5.45
CA LYS A 195 6.77 13.87 5.08
C LYS A 195 7.04 14.36 3.67
N GLY A 196 8.17 15.02 3.51
CA GLY A 196 8.50 15.71 2.27
C GLY A 196 9.98 15.67 1.94
N LYS A 197 10.33 16.11 0.73
CA LYS A 197 11.71 16.01 0.21
C LYS A 197 12.55 17.20 0.67
N LEU A 198 13.75 16.95 1.17
CA LEU A 198 14.69 18.02 1.54
C LEU A 198 15.47 18.49 0.31
N GLU A 199 15.72 19.79 0.24
CA GLU A 199 16.57 20.40 -0.79
C GLU A 199 18.06 20.13 -0.51
N ASP A 200 18.89 20.18 -1.57
CA ASP A 200 20.32 19.92 -1.44
C ASP A 200 21.00 21.00 -0.57
N GLY A 201 21.54 20.59 0.58
CA GLY A 201 22.21 21.48 1.53
C GLY A 201 21.27 22.21 2.50
N GLU A 202 19.97 21.92 2.47
CA GLU A 202 18.98 22.45 3.40
C GLU A 202 19.18 21.86 4.81
N ASP A 203 18.96 22.68 5.86
CA ASP A 203 18.90 22.15 7.22
C ASP A 203 17.68 21.23 7.37
N VAL A 204 17.89 20.06 7.97
CA VAL A 204 16.88 19.01 8.05
C VAL A 204 15.64 19.48 8.81
N LYS A 205 15.80 20.30 9.86
CA LYS A 205 14.66 20.81 10.64
C LYS A 205 13.93 21.87 9.85
N ASP A 206 14.63 22.81 9.23
CA ASP A 206 14.01 23.89 8.47
C ASP A 206 13.29 23.36 7.22
N GLY A 207 13.87 22.40 6.52
CA GLY A 207 13.21 21.72 5.40
C GLY A 207 12.00 20.90 5.84
N THR A 208 12.06 20.24 7.00
CA THR A 208 10.88 19.56 7.55
C THR A 208 9.73 20.54 7.82
N LYS A 209 10.03 21.72 8.38
CA LYS A 209 8.99 22.76 8.61
C LYS A 209 8.41 23.26 7.30
N ARG A 210 9.25 23.50 6.29
CA ARG A 210 8.83 23.95 4.95
C ARG A 210 7.90 22.93 4.31
N GLU A 211 8.28 21.65 4.29
CA GLU A 211 7.47 20.58 3.70
C GLU A 211 6.12 20.41 4.42
N ILE A 212 6.09 20.45 5.76
CA ILE A 212 4.82 20.38 6.51
C ILE A 212 3.91 21.57 6.17
N LYS A 213 4.49 22.76 6.04
CA LYS A 213 3.74 23.96 5.66
C LYS A 213 3.21 23.86 4.24
N GLU A 214 4.00 23.35 3.30
CA GLU A 214 3.58 23.14 1.92
C GLU A 214 2.52 22.03 1.81
N GLU A 215 2.66 20.93 2.56
CA GLU A 215 1.78 19.77 2.45
C GLU A 215 0.43 19.97 3.16
N ILE A 216 0.45 20.47 4.40
CA ILE A 216 -0.75 20.55 5.26
C ILE A 216 -1.05 21.96 5.78
N GLY A 217 -0.31 22.98 5.36
CA GLY A 217 -0.58 24.38 5.69
C GLY A 217 -0.30 24.78 7.13
N LEU A 218 0.41 23.95 7.91
CA LEU A 218 0.68 24.21 9.33
C LEU A 218 2.07 24.83 9.54
N ASP A 219 2.12 25.88 10.36
CA ASP A 219 3.36 26.41 10.90
C ASP A 219 3.76 25.62 12.15
N VAL A 220 4.97 25.06 12.14
CA VAL A 220 5.44 24.12 13.18
C VAL A 220 6.77 24.52 13.81
N GLU A 221 6.91 24.23 15.10
CA GLU A 221 8.18 24.29 15.85
C GLU A 221 8.68 22.88 16.18
N ILE A 222 9.90 22.56 15.75
CA ILE A 222 10.55 21.26 16.01
C ILE A 222 11.07 21.22 17.44
N GLU A 223 10.59 20.27 18.25
CA GLU A 223 10.98 20.13 19.65
C GLU A 223 11.96 18.97 19.90
N ASP A 224 11.65 17.77 19.41
CA ASP A 224 12.44 16.55 19.69
C ASP A 224 12.76 15.75 18.43
N ASP A 225 13.83 14.98 18.51
CA ASP A 225 14.26 14.03 17.49
C ASP A 225 13.63 12.66 17.73
N LEU A 226 12.91 12.13 16.74
CA LEU A 226 12.29 10.81 16.81
C LEU A 226 13.13 9.72 16.12
N GLY A 227 14.15 10.09 15.36
CA GLY A 227 15.08 9.20 14.70
C GLY A 227 14.93 9.18 13.18
N THR A 228 15.69 8.30 12.54
CA THR A 228 15.68 8.11 11.08
C THR A 228 15.13 6.75 10.70
N ASN A 229 14.43 6.70 9.58
CA ASN A 229 14.06 5.46 8.90
C ASN A 229 14.65 5.46 7.48
N GLU A 230 15.13 4.33 7.01
CA GLU A 230 15.66 4.15 5.66
C GLU A 230 14.92 3.04 4.93
N TYR A 231 14.44 3.36 3.75
CA TYR A 231 13.85 2.39 2.84
C TYR A 231 14.33 2.68 1.42
N THR A 232 14.21 1.70 0.53
CA THR A 232 14.56 1.88 -0.88
C THR A 232 13.29 1.88 -1.70
N ALA A 233 13.08 2.90 -2.52
CA ALA A 233 11.92 3.05 -3.39
C ALA A 233 12.37 3.04 -4.86
N TYR A 234 11.43 2.90 -5.79
CA TYR A 234 11.74 2.98 -7.22
C TYR A 234 11.11 4.23 -7.82
N HIS A 235 11.95 5.09 -8.40
CA HIS A 235 11.54 6.27 -9.16
C HIS A 235 11.42 5.92 -10.65
N PRO A 236 10.35 6.33 -11.37
CA PRO A 236 10.14 6.00 -12.77
C PRO A 236 11.33 6.31 -13.68
N GLU A 237 11.95 7.48 -13.52
CA GLU A 237 13.11 7.92 -14.31
C GLU A 237 14.48 7.54 -13.72
N LYS A 238 14.61 7.50 -12.39
CA LYS A 238 15.90 7.36 -11.70
C LYS A 238 16.21 5.92 -11.25
N GLY A 239 15.27 4.99 -11.45
CA GLY A 239 15.41 3.61 -11.02
C GLY A 239 15.31 3.48 -9.50
N LYS A 240 16.06 2.54 -8.90
CA LYS A 240 16.09 2.37 -7.45
C LYS A 240 16.75 3.58 -6.79
N ILE A 241 16.08 4.16 -5.80
CA ILE A 241 16.58 5.24 -4.96
C ILE A 241 16.48 4.81 -3.50
N ARG A 242 17.43 5.23 -2.68
CA ARG A 242 17.36 5.05 -1.23
C ARG A 242 16.73 6.31 -0.64
N LYS A 243 15.66 6.16 0.13
CA LYS A 243 15.00 7.23 0.86
C LYS A 243 15.36 7.13 2.34
N ARG A 244 15.89 8.21 2.89
CA ARG A 244 16.11 8.36 4.33
C ARG A 244 15.16 9.43 4.83
N VAL A 245 14.26 9.08 5.74
CA VAL A 245 13.34 10.02 6.38
C VAL A 245 13.83 10.28 7.78
N HIS A 246 14.03 11.55 8.12
CA HIS A 246 14.30 11.99 9.49
C HIS A 246 12.99 12.47 10.11
N TYR A 247 12.59 11.85 11.22
CA TYR A 247 11.34 12.18 11.90
C TYR A 247 11.59 13.04 13.14
N PHE A 248 10.74 14.03 13.32
CA PHE A 248 10.75 14.90 14.50
C PHE A 248 9.40 14.93 15.20
N LEU A 249 9.41 15.40 16.45
CA LEU A 249 8.22 15.84 17.14
C LEU A 249 8.09 17.35 16.93
N ALA A 250 6.96 17.79 16.41
CA ALA A 250 6.73 19.18 16.05
C ALA A 250 5.44 19.70 16.68
N LYS A 251 5.50 20.88 17.28
CA LYS A 251 4.34 21.56 17.87
C LYS A 251 3.75 22.55 16.87
N SER A 252 2.42 22.58 16.76
CA SER A 252 1.66 23.58 16.00
C SER A 252 0.50 24.09 16.85
N GLU A 253 0.01 25.28 16.52
CA GLU A 253 -1.32 25.71 16.93
C GLU A 253 -2.39 24.78 16.32
N PHE A 254 -3.49 24.57 17.03
CA PHE A 254 -4.62 23.78 16.53
C PHE A 254 -5.46 24.63 15.56
N THR A 255 -5.00 24.72 14.33
CA THR A 255 -5.66 25.46 13.24
C THR A 255 -6.16 24.51 12.14
N PRO A 256 -7.16 24.90 11.34
CA PRO A 256 -7.60 24.09 10.21
C PRO A 256 -6.44 23.69 9.29
N ILE A 257 -6.41 22.42 8.91
CA ILE A 257 -5.42 21.87 7.98
C ILE A 257 -5.89 22.13 6.56
N THR A 258 -4.96 22.55 5.70
CA THR A 258 -5.20 22.69 4.26
C THR A 258 -4.25 21.78 3.52
N LEU A 259 -4.78 20.70 2.95
CA LEU A 259 -3.99 19.77 2.14
C LEU A 259 -3.75 20.36 0.75
N GLU A 260 -2.49 20.57 0.38
CA GLU A 260 -2.13 20.84 -1.01
C GLU A 260 -2.22 19.55 -1.83
N VAL A 261 -2.86 19.62 -3.01
CA VAL A 261 -3.14 18.45 -3.85
C VAL A 261 -1.88 18.04 -4.61
N SER A 262 -0.95 17.39 -3.91
CA SER A 262 0.25 16.80 -4.51
C SER A 262 0.60 15.49 -3.80
N GLY A 263 1.33 14.60 -4.47
CA GLY A 263 1.98 13.47 -3.79
C GLY A 263 1.12 12.27 -3.38
N GLY A 264 -0.11 12.11 -3.89
CA GLY A 264 -0.93 10.92 -3.60
C GLY A 264 -1.64 10.95 -2.24
N LEU A 265 -1.79 12.13 -1.65
CA LEU A 265 -2.61 12.35 -0.47
C LEU A 265 -4.06 12.68 -0.84
N THR A 266 -5.00 12.23 -0.01
CA THR A 266 -6.44 12.35 -0.25
C THR A 266 -7.18 13.12 0.84
N ASP A 267 -6.62 13.19 2.05
CA ASP A 267 -7.20 13.93 3.17
C ASP A 267 -6.09 14.32 4.16
N ALA A 268 -6.32 15.31 5.00
CA ALA A 268 -5.46 15.66 6.11
C ALA A 268 -6.27 16.31 7.23
N ARG A 269 -6.13 15.79 8.45
CA ARG A 269 -6.94 16.25 9.58
C ARG A 269 -6.27 16.01 10.93
N TRP A 270 -6.80 16.72 11.92
CA TRP A 270 -6.45 16.51 13.31
C TRP A 270 -7.23 15.34 13.91
N PHE A 271 -6.56 14.56 14.74
CA PHE A 271 -7.15 13.47 15.50
C PHE A 271 -6.83 13.60 16.98
N PRO A 272 -7.81 13.39 17.88
CA PRO A 272 -7.51 13.17 19.29
C PRO A 272 -6.52 12.01 19.45
N ALA A 273 -5.54 12.17 20.33
CA ALA A 273 -4.50 11.16 20.55
C ALA A 273 -5.07 9.77 20.94
N GLU A 274 -6.24 9.74 21.58
CA GLU A 274 -6.95 8.52 21.98
C GLU A 274 -7.60 7.76 20.80
N GLU A 275 -7.92 8.45 19.70
CA GLU A 275 -8.52 7.84 18.52
C GLU A 275 -7.49 7.21 17.59
N LEU A 276 -6.20 7.51 17.77
CA LEU A 276 -5.12 7.03 16.90
C LEU A 276 -5.10 5.49 16.83
N ALA A 277 -5.36 4.79 17.93
CA ALA A 277 -5.37 3.32 17.94
C ALA A 277 -6.47 2.69 17.05
N LEU A 278 -7.46 3.47 16.62
CA LEU A 278 -8.57 3.03 15.76
C LEU A 278 -8.31 3.28 14.27
N LEU A 279 -7.24 4.00 13.94
CA LEU A 279 -6.91 4.36 12.57
C LEU A 279 -6.09 3.27 11.89
N ASN A 280 -6.26 3.17 10.58
CA ASN A 280 -5.49 2.28 9.73
C ASN A 280 -4.12 2.91 9.43
N PHE A 281 -3.06 2.48 10.10
CA PHE A 281 -1.68 2.93 9.88
C PHE A 281 -0.85 1.86 9.19
N TYR A 282 0.26 2.27 8.58
CA TYR A 282 1.33 1.32 8.27
C TYR A 282 2.03 0.85 9.55
N ASP A 283 2.40 -0.44 9.58
CA ASP A 283 3.07 -1.07 10.72
C ASP A 283 4.40 -0.38 11.09
N ASP A 284 5.09 0.22 10.12
CA ASP A 284 6.37 0.91 10.31
C ASP A 284 6.23 2.32 10.93
N ILE A 285 5.04 2.91 10.88
CA ILE A 285 4.73 4.22 11.46
C ILE A 285 4.32 4.11 12.94
N LEU A 286 3.69 2.99 13.33
CA LEU A 286 3.21 2.77 14.70
C LEU A 286 4.30 2.95 15.79
N PRO A 287 5.55 2.46 15.60
CA PRO A 287 6.62 2.68 16.57
C PRO A 287 6.96 4.16 16.76
N LEU A 288 6.94 4.96 15.67
CA LEU A 288 7.20 6.40 15.72
C LEU A 288 6.10 7.12 16.50
N ILE A 289 4.83 6.85 16.16
CA ILE A 289 3.67 7.43 16.86
C ILE A 289 3.74 7.11 18.35
N THR A 290 3.97 5.84 18.69
CA THR A 290 4.08 5.40 20.10
C THR A 290 5.20 6.14 20.83
N LYS A 291 6.37 6.30 20.19
CA LYS A 291 7.49 7.05 20.74
C LYS A 291 7.14 8.52 20.97
N GLY A 292 6.51 9.18 19.99
CA GLY A 292 6.07 10.57 20.09
C GLY A 292 5.07 10.80 21.22
N LEU A 293 4.02 9.97 21.30
CA LEU A 293 3.02 10.05 22.36
C LEU A 293 3.61 9.83 23.75
N LYS A 294 4.58 8.91 23.87
CA LYS A 294 5.32 8.69 25.13
C LYS A 294 6.07 9.97 25.55
N ILE A 295 6.76 10.64 24.64
CA ILE A 295 7.44 11.92 24.92
C ILE A 295 6.41 12.97 25.35
N LEU A 296 5.32 13.11 24.61
CA LEU A 296 4.27 14.09 24.91
C LEU A 296 3.61 13.86 26.27
N SER A 297 3.45 12.61 26.70
CA SER A 297 2.91 12.27 28.02
C SER A 297 3.80 12.75 29.18
N THR A 298 5.11 12.92 28.93
CA THR A 298 6.08 13.41 29.93
C THR A 298 6.18 14.93 29.98
N LYS A 299 5.72 15.64 28.94
CA LYS A 299 5.76 17.10 28.80
C LYS A 299 4.44 17.77 29.24
N LYS A 300 4.00 17.52 30.47
CA LYS A 300 2.74 18.10 30.99
C LYS A 300 2.71 19.62 30.88
#